data_AF-A0A8H9E1V7-F1
#
_entry.id   AF-A0A8H9E1V7-F1
#
_cell.length_a   1.000
_cell.length_b   1.000
_cell.length_c   1.000
_cell.angle_alpha   90.00
_cell.angle_beta   90.00
_cell.angle_gamma   90.00
#
_symmetry.space_group_name_H-M   'P 1'
#
loop_
_entity.id
_entity.type
_entity.pdbx_description
1 polymer ?
#
loop_
_entity_poly.entity_id
_entity_poly.type
_entity_poly.pdbx_seq_one_letter_code
_entity_poly.pdbx_strand_id
1 'polypeptide(L)'
;LQGRYITQDPIGLKGGWNFYQYPLNPISNIDPLGLETLKCIKPLHSMGGTGERSGPDIWGNPFYHQYLCVPDGKGDYTCGGQDQRGESKGDGLWGPGKASNDTKEAAGRCDLVETDNSCVENCLKGKFKEVRPRYSVLPDIFTPINLGLFKNCQDWSNDSLETCKMKCSGNNIGRFIRFVFTGVM
;
A
#
# COMPACT_ATOMS: atom_id res chain seq x y z
N LEU A 1 0.94 -3.92 -40.09
CA LEU A 1 1.83 -3.88 -38.91
C LEU A 1 1.47 -5.08 -38.03
N GLN A 2 2.40 -6.01 -37.83
CA GLN A 2 2.19 -7.23 -37.06
C GLN A 2 2.47 -6.92 -35.58
N GLY A 3 1.45 -6.90 -34.73
CA GLY A 3 1.60 -6.70 -33.29
C GLY A 3 2.24 -7.93 -32.65
N ARG A 4 3.54 -7.87 -32.41
CA ARG A 4 4.32 -8.92 -31.73
C ARG A 4 5.43 -8.27 -30.92
N TYR A 5 5.82 -8.92 -29.83
CA TYR A 5 6.98 -8.48 -29.07
C TYR A 5 8.25 -8.70 -29.90
N ILE A 6 9.19 -7.76 -29.79
CA ILE A 6 10.53 -7.81 -30.44
C ILE A 6 11.54 -8.60 -29.60
N THR A 7 11.23 -8.81 -28.32
CA THR A 7 12.02 -9.59 -27.36
C THR A 7 11.15 -10.69 -26.77
N GLN A 8 11.78 -11.78 -26.31
CA GLN A 8 11.09 -12.92 -25.72
C GLN A 8 10.40 -12.53 -24.40
N ASP A 9 9.18 -13.03 -24.17
CA ASP A 9 8.44 -12.81 -22.92
C ASP A 9 9.20 -13.40 -21.70
N PRO A 10 9.50 -12.61 -20.64
CA PRO A 10 10.21 -13.07 -19.44
C PRO A 10 9.52 -14.22 -18.69
N ILE A 11 8.20 -14.42 -18.85
CA ILE A 11 7.45 -15.48 -18.18
C ILE A 11 7.65 -16.85 -18.83
N GLY A 12 8.27 -16.89 -20.02
CA GLY A 12 8.63 -18.11 -20.73
C GLY A 12 7.43 -18.99 -21.06
N LEU A 13 7.57 -20.31 -20.92
CA LEU A 13 6.55 -21.31 -21.26
C LEU A 13 5.25 -21.21 -20.44
N LYS A 14 5.25 -20.44 -19.34
CA LYS A 14 4.03 -20.18 -18.56
C LYS A 14 3.05 -19.26 -19.30
N GLY A 15 3.53 -18.49 -20.30
CA GLY A 15 2.73 -17.62 -21.15
C GLY A 15 2.17 -18.30 -22.41
N GLY A 16 2.35 -19.62 -22.55
CA GLY A 16 1.94 -20.39 -23.71
C GLY A 16 3.09 -20.70 -24.68
N TRP A 17 2.77 -21.36 -25.80
CA TRP A 17 3.75 -21.87 -26.76
C TRP A 17 4.31 -20.79 -27.70
N ASN A 18 3.73 -19.59 -27.70
CA ASN A 18 4.13 -18.49 -28.57
C ASN A 18 4.75 -17.35 -27.78
N PHE A 19 6.08 -17.33 -27.72
CA PHE A 19 6.87 -16.41 -26.91
C PHE A 19 6.87 -14.94 -27.38
N TYR A 20 6.24 -14.66 -28.52
CA TYR A 20 6.20 -13.33 -29.12
C TYR A 20 4.76 -12.83 -29.33
N GLN A 21 3.76 -13.54 -28.78
CA GLN A 21 2.37 -13.24 -29.02
C GLN A 21 1.93 -11.96 -28.29
N TYR A 22 1.44 -11.00 -29.06
CA TYR A 22 0.70 -9.87 -28.52
C TYR A 22 -0.78 -10.24 -28.38
N PRO A 23 -1.51 -9.75 -27.35
CA PRO A 23 -2.93 -10.05 -27.20
C PRO A 23 -3.71 -9.61 -28.45
N LEU A 24 -4.52 -10.53 -28.98
CA LEU A 24 -5.29 -10.37 -30.21
C LEU A 24 -6.37 -9.28 -30.13
N ASN A 25 -6.62 -8.75 -28.94
CA ASN A 25 -7.56 -7.67 -28.70
C ASN A 25 -7.03 -6.72 -27.61
N PRO A 26 -6.34 -5.61 -27.98
CA PRO A 26 -5.67 -4.73 -27.03
C PRO A 26 -6.63 -3.87 -26.19
N ILE A 27 -7.95 -3.98 -26.40
CA ILE A 27 -8.97 -3.24 -25.65
C ILE A 27 -9.58 -4.08 -24.51
N SER A 28 -9.56 -5.41 -24.63
CA SER A 28 -10.20 -6.30 -23.64
C SER A 28 -9.25 -7.22 -22.87
N ASN A 29 -7.99 -7.37 -23.31
CA ASN A 29 -7.00 -8.21 -22.63
C ASN A 29 -5.69 -7.43 -22.43
N ILE A 30 -5.74 -6.48 -21.50
CA ILE A 30 -4.57 -5.86 -20.89
C ILE A 30 -4.01 -6.88 -19.88
N ASP A 31 -2.68 -7.03 -19.82
CA ASP A 31 -1.97 -7.96 -18.94
C ASP A 31 -2.50 -7.91 -17.49
N PRO A 32 -3.21 -8.94 -17.01
CA PRO A 32 -3.84 -8.95 -15.70
C PRO A 32 -2.86 -9.27 -14.55
N LEU A 33 -1.56 -9.43 -14.79
CA LEU A 33 -0.59 -9.89 -13.76
C LEU A 33 0.48 -8.87 -13.35
N GLY A 34 0.48 -7.65 -13.89
CA GLY A 34 1.67 -6.81 -13.82
C GLY A 34 1.68 -5.62 -12.86
N LEU A 35 0.53 -4.96 -12.63
CA LEU A 35 0.56 -3.55 -12.20
C LEU A 35 -0.47 -3.17 -11.11
N GLU A 36 -0.94 -4.12 -10.32
CA GLU A 36 -1.97 -3.83 -9.33
C GLU A 36 -1.41 -3.34 -7.98
N THR A 37 -2.06 -2.35 -7.36
CA THR A 37 -1.72 -1.93 -5.99
C THR A 37 -2.39 -2.88 -5.00
N LEU A 38 -1.58 -3.42 -4.10
CA LEU A 38 -1.99 -4.37 -3.08
C LEU A 38 -1.99 -3.72 -1.70
N LYS A 39 -2.96 -4.11 -0.87
CA LYS A 39 -2.97 -3.85 0.56
C LYS A 39 -2.66 -5.15 1.26
N CYS A 40 -1.56 -5.17 1.99
CA CYS A 40 -1.08 -6.35 2.67
C CYS A 40 -1.23 -6.21 4.18
N ILE A 41 -1.50 -7.33 4.83
CA ILE A 41 -1.57 -7.46 6.28
C ILE A 41 -0.62 -8.54 6.77
N LYS A 42 -0.04 -8.30 7.94
CA LYS A 42 0.77 -9.28 8.67
C LYS A 42 0.62 -9.08 10.18
N PRO A 43 1.10 -10.00 11.02
CA PRO A 43 1.09 -9.83 12.47
C PRO A 43 1.93 -8.60 12.88
N LEU A 44 1.56 -7.96 13.99
CA LEU A 44 2.32 -6.86 14.56
C LEU A 44 3.75 -7.30 14.90
N HIS A 45 4.73 -6.54 14.42
CA HIS A 45 6.15 -6.80 14.68
C HIS A 45 6.47 -6.91 16.18
N SER A 46 5.77 -6.12 17.02
CA SER A 46 6.00 -6.08 18.48
C SER A 46 5.32 -7.20 19.27
N MET A 47 4.35 -7.92 18.70
CA MET A 47 3.62 -8.98 19.42
C MET A 47 3.96 -10.39 18.92
N GLY A 48 4.64 -10.49 17.77
CA GLY A 48 4.90 -11.77 17.13
C GLY A 48 3.63 -12.48 16.67
N GLY A 49 3.81 -13.59 15.97
CA GLY A 49 2.73 -14.43 15.43
C GLY A 49 3.09 -15.03 14.07
N THR A 50 2.37 -16.10 13.71
CA THR A 50 2.39 -16.73 12.39
C THR A 50 1.00 -16.60 11.78
N GLY A 51 0.84 -16.02 10.59
CA GLY A 51 -0.46 -15.86 9.92
C GLY A 51 -0.78 -14.42 9.52
N GLU A 52 -2.06 -14.05 9.49
CA GLU A 52 -2.53 -12.71 9.04
C GLU A 52 -2.51 -11.64 10.14
N ARG A 53 -2.66 -12.02 11.41
CA ARG A 53 -2.84 -11.12 12.56
C ARG A 53 -2.03 -11.56 13.78
N SER A 54 -1.78 -10.66 14.73
CA SER A 54 -1.22 -11.01 16.03
C SER A 54 -2.30 -11.55 16.96
N GLY A 55 -2.06 -12.72 17.56
CA GLY A 55 -3.05 -13.42 18.38
C GLY A 55 -3.97 -14.33 17.55
N PRO A 56 -5.09 -14.82 18.12
CA PRO A 56 -6.02 -15.68 17.39
C PRO A 56 -6.61 -14.94 16.17
N ASP A 57 -6.63 -15.62 15.02
CA ASP A 57 -7.22 -15.10 13.79
C ASP A 57 -8.74 -15.22 13.83
N ILE A 58 -9.34 -14.39 14.67
CA ILE A 58 -10.79 -14.28 14.85
C ILE A 58 -11.32 -13.01 14.15
N TRP A 59 -12.57 -13.11 13.70
CA TRP A 59 -13.32 -11.99 13.14
C TRP A 59 -13.38 -10.85 14.17
N GLY A 60 -12.86 -9.68 13.80
CA GLY A 60 -12.84 -8.49 14.66
C GLY A 60 -11.55 -8.27 15.46
N ASN A 61 -10.53 -9.14 15.36
CA ASN A 61 -9.21 -8.84 15.93
C ASN A 61 -8.56 -7.65 15.18
N PRO A 62 -8.34 -6.48 15.82
CA PRO A 62 -7.79 -5.29 15.18
C PRO A 62 -6.25 -5.27 15.16
N PHE A 63 -5.59 -6.25 15.79
CA PHE A 63 -4.13 -6.26 15.95
C PHE A 63 -3.44 -6.90 14.75
N TYR A 64 -3.29 -6.11 13.69
CA TYR A 64 -2.48 -6.45 12.54
C TYR A 64 -1.71 -5.23 12.06
N HIS A 65 -0.65 -5.48 11.32
CA HIS A 65 0.12 -4.44 10.63
C HIS A 65 -0.39 -4.35 9.20
N GLN A 66 -0.78 -3.14 8.77
CA GLN A 66 -1.28 -2.89 7.41
C GLN A 66 -0.29 -2.03 6.63
N TYR A 67 -0.04 -2.42 5.39
CA TYR A 67 0.86 -1.70 4.48
C TYR A 67 0.40 -1.83 3.03
N LEU A 68 0.93 -0.97 2.16
CA LEU A 68 0.65 -0.99 0.73
C LEU A 68 1.87 -1.52 -0.03
N CYS A 69 1.63 -2.27 -1.09
CA CYS A 69 2.64 -2.73 -2.03
C CYS A 69 2.25 -2.31 -3.44
N VAL A 70 3.18 -1.66 -4.13
CA VAL A 70 3.00 -1.22 -5.52
C VAL A 70 4.02 -1.91 -6.42
N PRO A 71 3.66 -2.26 -7.66
CA PRO A 71 4.57 -2.86 -8.61
C PRO A 71 5.77 -1.95 -8.88
N ASP A 72 6.98 -2.50 -8.95
CA ASP A 72 8.19 -1.75 -9.25
C ASP A 72 8.45 -1.60 -10.77
N GLY A 73 7.70 -2.33 -11.59
CA GLY A 73 7.82 -2.39 -13.05
C GLY A 73 8.87 -3.38 -13.56
N LYS A 74 9.52 -4.13 -12.66
CA LYS A 74 10.50 -5.20 -12.95
C LYS A 74 9.98 -6.58 -12.56
N GLY A 75 8.72 -6.67 -12.13
CA GLY A 75 8.07 -7.88 -11.64
C GLY A 75 8.16 -8.07 -10.12
N ASP A 76 8.66 -7.07 -9.39
CA ASP A 76 8.70 -7.06 -7.92
C ASP A 76 7.77 -5.98 -7.36
N TYR A 77 7.63 -5.92 -6.04
CA TYR A 77 6.79 -4.97 -5.33
C TYR A 77 7.61 -4.10 -4.39
N THR A 78 7.45 -2.79 -4.52
CA THR A 78 7.90 -1.85 -3.49
C THR A 78 6.79 -1.72 -2.46
N CYS A 79 7.05 -2.11 -1.22
CA CYS A 79 6.09 -1.99 -0.14
C CYS A 79 6.43 -0.83 0.79
N GLY A 80 5.40 -0.22 1.37
CA GLY A 80 5.53 0.86 2.35
C GLY A 80 4.36 0.85 3.33
N GLY A 81 4.71 0.85 4.61
CA GLY A 81 3.77 0.98 5.72
C GLY A 81 4.35 1.88 6.81
N GLN A 82 3.55 2.17 7.82
CA GLN A 82 3.99 2.95 8.98
C GLN A 82 4.17 2.03 10.18
N ASP A 83 5.30 2.16 10.85
CA ASP A 83 5.61 1.44 12.08
C ASP A 83 5.97 2.42 13.20
N GLN A 84 5.98 1.95 14.44
CA GLN A 84 6.62 2.65 15.55
C GLN A 84 8.14 2.44 15.47
N ARG A 85 8.91 3.48 15.80
CA ARG A 85 10.38 3.39 15.82
C ARG A 85 10.89 2.30 16.78
N GLY A 86 10.15 2.00 17.86
CA GLY A 86 10.38 0.84 18.72
C GLY A 86 11.74 0.79 19.44
N GLU A 87 12.45 1.91 19.56
CA GLU A 87 13.84 1.95 20.04
C GLU A 87 14.00 2.46 21.48
N SER A 88 12.94 2.96 22.14
CA SER A 88 13.09 3.46 23.53
C SER A 88 11.93 3.05 24.45
N LYS A 89 12.29 2.64 25.67
CA LYS A 89 11.37 2.39 26.80
C LYS A 89 10.47 3.59 27.17
N GLY A 90 10.73 4.77 26.60
CA GLY A 90 9.94 5.99 26.75
C GLY A 90 8.92 6.26 25.64
N ASP A 91 8.89 5.46 24.56
CA ASP A 91 7.99 5.69 23.43
C ASP A 91 6.52 5.27 23.72
N GLY A 92 6.28 4.53 24.81
CA GLY A 92 4.94 4.29 25.37
C GLY A 92 3.84 4.02 24.34
N LEU A 93 2.74 4.78 24.42
CA LEU A 93 1.59 4.72 23.51
C LEU A 93 1.73 5.67 22.30
N TRP A 94 2.77 6.52 22.28
CA TRP A 94 2.96 7.62 21.33
C TRP A 94 4.44 7.78 20.98
N GLY A 95 4.80 7.59 19.71
CA GLY A 95 6.20 7.64 19.29
C GLY A 95 6.44 8.32 17.94
N PRO A 96 7.70 8.62 17.58
CA PRO A 96 8.03 8.96 16.20
C PRO A 96 7.70 7.76 15.30
N GLY A 97 7.01 7.99 14.19
CA GLY A 97 6.77 6.96 13.20
C GLY A 97 8.01 6.69 12.36
N LYS A 98 8.09 5.46 11.84
CA LYS A 98 9.16 4.98 10.97
C LYS A 98 8.53 4.29 9.77
N ALA A 99 9.22 4.33 8.63
CA ALA A 99 8.83 3.47 7.51
C ALA A 99 9.04 2.01 7.93
N SER A 100 8.01 1.19 7.79
CA SER A 100 8.12 -0.25 8.01
C SER A 100 8.98 -0.88 6.92
N ASN A 101 9.74 -1.91 7.28
CA ASN A 101 10.46 -2.74 6.32
C ASN A 101 9.58 -3.96 5.98
N ASP A 102 8.66 -3.76 5.04
CA ASP A 102 7.69 -4.78 4.63
C ASP A 102 8.01 -5.32 3.25
N THR A 103 7.68 -6.58 3.01
CA THR A 103 7.72 -7.21 1.68
C THR A 103 6.39 -7.91 1.41
N LYS A 104 6.09 -8.17 0.14
CA LYS A 104 4.85 -8.86 -0.25
C LYS A 104 4.87 -10.33 0.21
N GLU A 105 6.04 -10.96 0.18
CA GLU A 105 6.24 -12.38 0.50
C GLU A 105 6.10 -12.67 1.99
N ALA A 106 6.41 -11.67 2.83
CA ALA A 106 6.26 -11.76 4.28
C ALA A 106 4.83 -11.40 4.75
N ALA A 107 3.93 -11.05 3.84
CA ALA A 107 2.53 -10.80 4.18
C ALA A 107 1.82 -12.11 4.54
N GLY A 108 0.94 -12.07 5.53
CA GLY A 108 -0.02 -13.16 5.75
C GLY A 108 -1.09 -13.18 4.66
N ARG A 109 -1.50 -11.99 4.22
CA ARG A 109 -2.53 -11.80 3.18
C ARG A 109 -2.32 -10.47 2.45
N CYS A 110 -2.60 -10.45 1.15
CA CYS A 110 -2.64 -9.24 0.34
C CYS A 110 -3.92 -9.21 -0.50
N ASP A 111 -4.68 -8.12 -0.38
CA ASP A 111 -5.90 -7.89 -1.15
C ASP A 111 -5.65 -6.82 -2.22
N LEU A 112 -6.27 -6.99 -3.39
CA LEU A 112 -6.30 -6.00 -4.46
C LEU A 112 -7.10 -4.78 -4.03
N VAL A 113 -6.52 -3.57 -4.12
CA VAL A 113 -7.20 -2.32 -3.68
C VAL A 113 -7.25 -1.21 -4.73
N GLU A 114 -6.42 -1.29 -5.77
CA GLU A 114 -6.49 -0.44 -6.94
C GLU A 114 -5.98 -1.22 -8.14
N THR A 115 -6.71 -1.13 -9.25
CA THR A 115 -6.29 -1.70 -10.54
C THR A 115 -5.11 -0.90 -11.11
N ASP A 116 -4.46 -1.40 -12.16
CA ASP A 116 -3.34 -0.73 -12.82
C ASP A 116 -3.60 0.78 -13.05
N ASN A 117 -2.90 1.59 -12.27
CA ASN A 117 -3.02 3.04 -12.27
C ASN A 117 -1.67 3.65 -11.95
N SER A 118 -0.88 3.81 -13.00
CA SER A 118 0.44 4.44 -12.96
C SER A 118 0.48 5.78 -12.21
N CYS A 119 -0.59 6.58 -12.20
CA CYS A 119 -0.62 7.81 -11.40
C CYS A 119 -0.64 7.51 -9.90
N VAL A 120 -1.54 6.63 -9.46
CA VAL A 120 -1.67 6.25 -8.05
C VAL A 120 -0.40 5.56 -7.58
N GLU A 121 0.15 4.65 -8.37
CA GLU A 121 1.40 3.94 -8.07
C GLU A 121 2.58 4.90 -7.91
N ASN A 122 2.76 5.84 -8.84
CA ASN A 122 3.84 6.83 -8.74
C ASN A 122 3.66 7.76 -7.54
N CYS A 123 2.41 8.13 -7.22
CA CYS A 123 2.10 8.88 -6.02
C CYS A 123 2.47 8.10 -4.75
N LEU A 124 2.12 6.82 -4.68
CA LEU A 124 2.43 5.94 -3.56
C LEU A 124 3.94 5.71 -3.41
N LYS A 125 4.67 5.48 -4.51
CA LYS A 125 6.14 5.41 -4.51
C LYS A 125 6.78 6.69 -3.96
N GLY A 126 6.17 7.85 -4.23
CA GLY A 126 6.55 9.12 -3.62
C GLY A 126 6.29 9.12 -2.11
N LYS A 127 5.07 8.77 -1.70
CA LYS A 127 4.65 8.69 -0.29
C LYS A 127 5.53 7.75 0.54
N PHE A 128 6.01 6.65 -0.04
CA PHE A 128 6.85 5.68 0.67
C PHE A 128 8.20 6.26 1.10
N LYS A 129 8.69 7.27 0.38
CA LYS A 129 9.95 7.99 0.64
C LYS A 129 9.78 9.19 1.57
N GLU A 130 8.55 9.62 1.85
CA GLU A 130 8.28 10.74 2.76
C GLU A 130 8.58 10.37 4.22
N VAL A 131 8.87 11.39 5.03
CA VAL A 131 9.03 11.25 6.47
C VAL A 131 7.68 10.82 7.07
N ARG A 132 7.70 9.79 7.92
CA ARG A 132 6.47 9.25 8.50
C ARG A 132 5.94 10.17 9.61
N PRO A 133 4.61 10.32 9.73
CA PRO A 133 4.01 11.05 10.84
C PRO A 133 4.25 10.30 12.15
N ARG A 134 3.85 10.89 13.29
CA ARG A 134 3.99 10.18 14.57
C ARG A 134 3.09 8.95 14.58
N TYR A 135 3.53 7.91 15.29
CA TYR A 135 2.78 6.67 15.43
C TYR A 135 1.97 6.68 16.73
N SER A 136 0.74 6.17 16.65
CA SER A 136 -0.15 5.91 17.77
C SER A 136 -0.68 4.48 17.66
N VAL A 137 -0.79 3.78 18.78
CA VAL A 137 -1.48 2.48 18.85
C VAL A 137 -2.99 2.62 19.08
N LEU A 138 -3.45 3.81 19.48
CA LEU A 138 -4.86 4.11 19.64
C LEU A 138 -5.46 4.63 18.32
N PRO A 139 -6.74 4.31 18.02
CA PRO A 139 -7.47 4.90 16.89
C PRO A 139 -7.53 6.43 17.01
N ASP A 140 -7.47 7.14 15.88
CA ASP A 140 -7.50 8.62 15.82
C ASP A 140 -8.64 9.24 16.67
N ILE A 141 -9.81 8.57 16.74
CA ILE A 141 -11.00 9.02 17.49
C ILE A 141 -10.80 9.08 19.02
N PHE A 142 -9.80 8.39 19.56
CA PHE A 142 -9.44 8.41 20.98
C PHE A 142 -8.28 9.36 21.29
N THR A 143 -7.74 10.06 20.28
CA THR A 143 -6.69 11.06 20.47
C THR A 143 -7.34 12.44 20.69
N PRO A 144 -7.04 13.16 21.78
CA PRO A 144 -7.69 14.44 22.10
C PRO A 144 -7.29 15.59 21.14
N ILE A 145 -6.39 15.34 20.20
CA ILE A 145 -5.87 16.30 19.22
C ILE A 145 -6.02 15.67 17.84
N ASN A 146 -7.25 15.67 17.31
CA ASN A 146 -7.61 15.10 16.01
C ASN A 146 -7.12 16.00 14.84
N LEU A 147 -5.82 16.23 14.76
CA LEU A 147 -5.15 17.07 13.75
C LEU A 147 -4.33 16.25 12.73
N GLY A 148 -4.49 14.92 12.68
CA GLY A 148 -3.69 14.06 11.80
C GLY A 148 -2.20 13.97 12.16
N LEU A 149 -1.84 14.38 13.39
CA LEU A 149 -0.46 14.37 13.89
C LEU A 149 0.05 12.95 14.20
N PHE A 150 -0.87 12.05 14.54
CA PHE A 150 -0.60 10.65 14.82
C PHE A 150 -1.37 9.78 13.85
N LYS A 151 -0.76 8.68 13.40
CA LYS A 151 -1.38 7.68 12.52
C LYS A 151 -0.89 6.30 12.93
N ASN A 152 -1.79 5.33 13.02
CA ASN A 152 -1.42 3.92 13.10
C ASN A 152 -1.13 3.37 11.67
N CYS A 153 -0.74 2.11 11.57
CA CYS A 153 -0.43 1.48 10.28
C CYS A 153 -1.64 1.42 9.34
N GLN A 154 -2.85 1.18 9.85
CA GLN A 154 -4.10 1.15 9.07
C GLN A 154 -4.43 2.54 8.51
N ASP A 155 -4.46 3.54 9.37
CA ASP A 155 -4.84 4.91 9.04
C ASP A 155 -3.86 5.51 8.03
N TRP A 156 -2.56 5.27 8.21
CA TRP A 156 -1.57 5.75 7.26
C TRP A 156 -1.68 5.07 5.90
N SER A 157 -1.89 3.76 5.87
CA SER A 157 -2.05 3.00 4.63
C SER A 157 -3.31 3.43 3.89
N ASN A 158 -4.45 3.57 4.58
CA ASN A 158 -5.70 4.03 3.99
C ASN A 158 -5.59 5.49 3.50
N ASP A 159 -5.09 6.42 4.34
CA ASP A 159 -4.94 7.84 3.98
C ASP A 159 -3.99 8.03 2.80
N SER A 160 -2.89 7.27 2.74
CA SER A 160 -1.93 7.33 1.62
C SER A 160 -2.58 6.90 0.31
N LEU A 161 -3.33 5.79 0.34
CA LEU A 161 -4.04 5.31 -0.84
C LEU A 161 -5.11 6.31 -1.28
N GLU A 162 -5.97 6.76 -0.38
CA GLU A 162 -7.04 7.71 -0.70
C GLU A 162 -6.50 9.06 -1.19
N THR A 163 -5.45 9.57 -0.55
CA THR A 163 -4.77 10.79 -1.01
C THR A 163 -4.28 10.65 -2.45
N CYS A 164 -3.67 9.52 -2.78
CA CYS A 164 -3.18 9.27 -4.13
C CYS A 164 -4.32 9.06 -5.13
N LYS A 165 -5.37 8.33 -4.76
CA LYS A 165 -6.59 8.19 -5.57
C LYS A 165 -7.21 9.56 -5.87
N MET A 166 -7.40 10.41 -4.85
CA MET A 166 -7.95 11.76 -5.02
C MET A 166 -7.07 12.65 -5.90
N LYS A 167 -5.75 12.59 -5.73
CA LYS A 167 -4.79 13.36 -6.53
C LYS A 167 -4.84 12.94 -8.00
N CYS A 168 -5.04 11.65 -8.27
CA CYS A 168 -5.03 11.06 -9.61
C CYS A 168 -6.41 11.05 -10.30
N SER A 169 -7.50 11.10 -9.54
CA SER A 169 -8.86 11.15 -10.10
C SER A 169 -9.25 12.55 -10.60
N GLY A 170 -8.36 13.55 -10.49
CA GLY A 170 -8.64 14.94 -10.90
C GLY A 170 -9.81 15.59 -10.15
N ASN A 171 -10.23 15.02 -9.01
CA ASN A 171 -11.47 15.39 -8.35
C ASN A 171 -11.25 16.61 -7.44
N ASN A 172 -11.29 17.80 -8.07
CA ASN A 172 -11.05 19.09 -7.41
C ASN A 172 -11.97 19.35 -6.21
N ILE A 173 -13.18 18.76 -6.19
CA ILE A 173 -14.14 18.88 -5.07
C ILE A 173 -13.68 18.12 -3.83
N GLY A 174 -13.13 16.92 -3.96
CA GLY A 174 -12.58 16.17 -2.82
C GLY A 174 -11.35 16.87 -2.24
N ARG A 175 -10.52 17.46 -3.11
CA ARG A 175 -9.35 18.25 -2.72
C ARG A 175 -9.72 19.54 -2.00
N PHE A 176 -10.77 20.22 -2.47
CA PHE A 176 -11.34 21.40 -1.81
C PHE A 176 -11.97 21.07 -0.46
N ILE A 177 -12.73 19.98 -0.37
CA ILE A 177 -13.33 19.53 0.90
C ILE A 177 -12.24 19.18 1.92
N ARG A 178 -11.19 18.42 1.54
CA ARG A 178 -10.06 18.14 2.44
C ARG A 178 -9.32 19.42 2.85
N PHE A 179 -9.08 20.35 1.93
CA PHE A 179 -8.50 21.66 2.27
C PHE A 179 -9.38 22.43 3.28
N VAL A 180 -10.70 22.41 3.11
CA VAL A 180 -11.65 23.07 4.02
C VAL A 180 -11.66 22.42 5.41
N PHE A 181 -11.55 21.10 5.51
CA PHE A 181 -11.63 20.37 6.78
C PHE A 181 -10.28 20.13 7.48
N THR A 182 -9.17 20.05 6.74
CA THR A 182 -7.84 19.72 7.29
C THR A 182 -6.77 20.78 7.00
N GLY A 183 -7.04 21.79 6.17
CA GLY A 183 -6.11 22.88 5.87
C GLY A 183 -4.91 22.51 5.00
N VAL A 184 -4.90 21.34 4.36
CA VAL A 184 -3.78 20.83 3.55
C VAL A 184 -4.20 20.72 2.08
N MET A 185 -3.41 21.33 1.17
CA MET A 185 -3.63 21.37 -0.29
C MET A 185 -3.05 20.17 -1.06
#